data_AF-A0A5C6NTQ5-F1
#
_entry.id   AF-A0A5C6NTQ5-F1
#
_cell.length_a   1.000
_cell.length_b   1.000
_cell.length_c   1.000
_cell.angle_alpha   90.00
_cell.angle_beta   90.00
_cell.angle_gamma   90.00
#
_symmetry.space_group_name_H-M   'P 1'
#
loop_
_entity.id
_entity.type
_entity.pdbx_description
1 polymer ?
#
loop_
_entity_poly.entity_id
_entity_poly.type
_entity_poly.pdbx_seq_one_letter_code
_entity_poly.pdbx_strand_id
1 'polypeptide(L)'
;MELPREKLVGWTTDGAAAMCGHRSGLVAKIREKMQEENVTAELTAHHCIIHLESLCAEALDMEHGMFTITHAGNFIRAKGLIQRQFKAFLSQWQTQRGDLPHHTEVRWLSQGKVLQRCFQLPEEIGCSWTAKGKTHSAPRPKVLV
;
A
#
# COMPACT_ATOMS: atom_id res chain seq x y z
N MET A 1 -20.09 29.91 -11.58
CA MET A 1 -19.70 29.45 -12.92
C MET A 1 -20.04 27.97 -12.97
N GLU A 2 -21.06 27.59 -13.74
CA GLU A 2 -21.38 26.17 -13.93
C GLU A 2 -20.51 25.62 -15.07
N LEU A 3 -19.92 24.45 -14.86
CA LEU A 3 -19.17 23.75 -15.91
C LEU A 3 -20.19 23.07 -16.86
N PRO A 4 -20.16 23.38 -18.16
CA PRO A 4 -21.02 22.70 -19.14
C PRO A 4 -20.76 21.19 -19.11
N ARG A 5 -21.83 20.40 -19.17
CA ARG A 5 -21.77 18.95 -19.01
C ARG A 5 -21.13 18.25 -20.21
N GLU A 6 -21.14 18.89 -21.37
CA GLU A 6 -20.43 18.44 -22.56
C GLU A 6 -18.92 18.41 -22.34
N LYS A 7 -18.40 19.15 -21.34
CA LYS A 7 -16.99 19.14 -20.96
C LYS A 7 -16.64 18.03 -19.97
N LEU A 8 -17.62 17.29 -19.45
CA LEU A 8 -17.38 16.16 -18.56
C LEU A 8 -17.06 14.89 -19.37
N VAL A 9 -15.78 14.73 -19.71
CA VAL A 9 -15.30 13.63 -20.56
C VAL A 9 -14.73 12.45 -19.77
N GLY A 10 -14.39 12.66 -18.49
CA GLY A 10 -13.66 11.68 -17.70
C GLY A 10 -13.92 11.77 -16.20
N TRP A 11 -13.95 10.61 -15.55
CA TRP A 11 -14.09 10.45 -14.12
C TRP A 11 -13.10 9.40 -13.60
N THR A 12 -12.49 9.61 -12.43
CA THR A 12 -11.69 8.59 -11.74
C THR A 12 -12.41 8.12 -10.47
N THR A 13 -12.72 6.83 -10.36
CA THR A 13 -13.42 6.23 -9.22
C THR A 13 -12.45 5.43 -8.36
N ASP A 14 -12.75 5.22 -7.09
CA ASP A 14 -12.00 4.31 -6.21
C ASP A 14 -12.34 2.82 -6.42
N GLY A 15 -13.18 2.49 -7.41
CA GLY A 15 -13.66 1.13 -7.64
C GLY A 15 -14.81 0.70 -6.73
N ALA A 16 -15.21 1.50 -5.72
CA ALA A 16 -16.28 1.11 -4.81
C ALA A 16 -17.61 0.90 -5.54
N ALA A 17 -18.45 -0.02 -5.06
CA ALA A 17 -19.75 -0.30 -5.65
C ALA A 17 -20.65 0.96 -5.72
N ALA A 18 -20.53 1.87 -4.74
CA ALA A 18 -21.22 3.15 -4.74
C ALA A 18 -20.80 4.08 -5.90
N MET A 19 -19.59 3.91 -6.44
CA MET A 19 -19.05 4.72 -7.54
C MET A 19 -19.23 4.02 -8.89
N CYS A 20 -18.93 2.72 -8.95
CA CYS A 20 -18.84 1.92 -10.19
C CYS A 20 -20.05 1.01 -10.43
N GLY A 21 -20.99 0.93 -9.49
CA GLY A 21 -22.15 0.05 -9.57
C GLY A 21 -22.96 0.30 -10.85
N HIS A 22 -23.33 -0.77 -11.54
CA HIS A 22 -23.94 -0.72 -12.87
C HIS A 22 -25.26 0.07 -12.93
N ARG A 23 -26.04 0.08 -11.83
CA ARG A 23 -27.34 0.79 -11.75
C ARG A 23 -27.36 1.89 -10.70
N SER A 24 -26.81 1.62 -9.52
CA SER A 24 -26.83 2.53 -8.37
C SER A 24 -25.51 3.30 -8.18
N GLY A 25 -24.50 3.03 -9.00
CA GLY A 25 -23.22 3.72 -8.92
C GLY A 25 -23.30 5.16 -9.43
N LEU A 26 -22.47 6.03 -8.88
CA LEU A 26 -22.38 7.42 -9.31
C LEU A 26 -22.12 7.57 -10.82
N VAL A 27 -21.23 6.75 -11.38
CA VAL A 27 -20.95 6.76 -12.83
C VAL A 27 -22.20 6.43 -13.65
N ALA A 28 -23.00 5.44 -13.20
CA ALA A 28 -24.24 5.08 -13.87
C ALA A 28 -25.27 6.21 -13.79
N LYS A 29 -25.39 6.85 -12.62
CA LYS A 29 -26.30 7.98 -12.40
C LYS A 29 -25.94 9.21 -13.22
N ILE A 30 -24.65 9.49 -13.40
CA ILE A 30 -24.20 10.59 -14.26
C ILE A 30 -24.52 10.29 -15.73
N ARG A 31 -24.27 9.06 -16.20
CA ARG A 31 -24.58 8.66 -17.58
C ARG A 31 -26.07 8.75 -17.89
N GLU A 32 -26.92 8.27 -16.97
CA GLU A 32 -28.38 8.41 -17.05
C GLU A 32 -28.78 9.88 -17.20
N LYS A 33 -28.22 10.76 -16.37
CA LYS A 33 -28.52 12.19 -16.43
C LYS A 33 -28.00 12.87 -17.70
N MET A 34 -26.84 12.46 -18.22
CA MET A 34 -26.31 12.95 -19.50
C MET A 34 -27.22 12.55 -20.67
N GLN A 35 -27.81 11.36 -20.62
CA GLN A 35 -28.79 10.91 -21.62
C GLN A 35 -30.09 11.71 -21.54
N GLU A 36 -30.62 11.96 -20.33
CA GLU A 36 -31.81 12.80 -20.13
C GLU A 36 -31.64 14.22 -20.70
N GLU A 37 -30.42 14.76 -20.63
CA GLU A 37 -30.08 16.09 -21.11
C GLU A 37 -29.59 16.11 -22.58
N ASN A 38 -29.69 14.99 -23.30
CA ASN A 38 -29.23 14.82 -24.69
C ASN A 38 -27.75 15.16 -24.92
N VAL A 39 -26.89 14.97 -23.91
CA VAL A 39 -25.45 15.16 -24.03
C VAL A 39 -24.86 13.96 -24.78
N THR A 40 -24.26 14.22 -25.95
CA THR A 40 -23.65 13.17 -26.80
C THR A 40 -22.21 12.82 -26.42
N ALA A 41 -21.62 13.56 -25.47
CA ALA A 41 -20.26 13.32 -25.00
C ALA A 41 -20.18 11.98 -24.25
N GLU A 42 -19.14 11.19 -24.54
CA GLU A 42 -18.91 9.93 -23.86
C GLU A 42 -18.18 10.16 -22.53
N LEU A 43 -18.74 9.62 -21.43
CA LEU A 43 -18.12 9.65 -20.12
C LEU A 43 -17.21 8.43 -19.92
N THR A 44 -15.91 8.67 -19.93
CA THR A 44 -14.91 7.65 -19.60
C THR A 44 -14.77 7.53 -18.08
N ALA A 45 -14.95 6.34 -17.53
CA ALA A 45 -14.75 6.07 -16.12
C ALA A 45 -13.49 5.22 -15.93
N HIS A 46 -12.49 5.79 -15.28
CA HIS A 46 -11.25 5.12 -14.92
C HIS A 46 -11.31 4.68 -13.46
N HIS A 47 -10.72 3.54 -13.15
CA HIS A 47 -10.36 3.23 -11.77
C HIS A 47 -9.19 4.09 -11.33
N CYS A 48 -9.11 4.41 -10.05
CA CYS A 48 -8.00 5.16 -9.50
C CYS A 48 -6.72 4.35 -9.65
N ILE A 49 -5.61 5.04 -9.85
CA ILE A 49 -4.30 4.43 -10.00
C ILE A 49 -3.97 3.46 -8.85
N ILE A 50 -4.47 3.76 -7.63
CA ILE A 50 -4.30 2.93 -6.43
C ILE A 50 -5.06 1.60 -6.56
N HIS A 51 -6.26 1.60 -7.14
CA HIS A 51 -7.05 0.38 -7.37
C HIS A 51 -6.39 -0.47 -8.47
N LEU A 52 -5.91 0.17 -9.54
CA LEU A 52 -5.18 -0.51 -10.61
C LEU A 52 -3.87 -1.14 -10.08
N GLU A 53 -3.12 -0.41 -9.25
CA GLU A 53 -1.92 -0.93 -8.60
C GLU A 53 -2.22 -2.19 -7.75
N SER A 54 -3.32 -2.18 -6.99
CA SER A 54 -3.75 -3.34 -6.19
C SER A 54 -4.11 -4.53 -7.07
N LEU A 55 -4.85 -4.32 -8.17
CA LEU A 55 -5.20 -5.37 -9.12
C LEU A 55 -3.96 -5.94 -9.84
N CYS A 56 -3.01 -5.09 -10.21
CA CYS A 56 -1.75 -5.53 -10.80
C CYS A 56 -0.94 -6.38 -9.82
N ALA A 57 -0.94 -6.05 -8.52
CA ALA A 57 -0.26 -6.83 -7.51
C ALA A 57 -0.83 -8.24 -7.36
N GLU A 58 -2.16 -8.35 -7.37
CA GLU A 58 -2.88 -9.62 -7.36
C GLU A 58 -2.59 -10.43 -8.64
N ALA A 59 -2.69 -9.81 -9.81
CA ALA A 59 -2.43 -10.47 -11.10
C ALA A 59 -0.97 -10.95 -11.26
N LEU A 60 -0.02 -10.29 -10.59
CA LEU A 60 1.40 -10.64 -10.60
C LEU A 60 1.80 -11.60 -9.47
N ASP A 61 0.83 -12.10 -8.68
CA ASP A 61 1.05 -12.97 -7.51
C ASP A 61 2.10 -12.40 -6.52
N MET A 62 2.13 -11.07 -6.40
CA MET A 62 3.08 -10.39 -5.50
C MET A 62 2.61 -10.41 -4.04
N GLU A 63 1.43 -10.97 -3.76
CA GLU A 63 0.79 -10.92 -2.44
C GLU A 63 1.73 -11.44 -1.33
N HIS A 64 2.41 -12.56 -1.55
CA HIS A 64 3.32 -13.12 -0.55
C HIS A 64 4.54 -12.22 -0.26
N GLY A 65 5.13 -11.62 -1.29
CA GLY A 65 6.28 -10.72 -1.15
C GLY A 65 5.88 -9.40 -0.48
N MET A 66 4.75 -8.84 -0.92
CA MET A 66 4.17 -7.62 -0.34
C MET A 66 3.79 -7.83 1.13
N PHE A 67 3.16 -8.97 1.45
CA PHE A 67 2.77 -9.32 2.81
C PHE A 67 4.00 -9.40 3.70
N THR A 68 5.01 -10.18 3.31
CA THR A 68 6.25 -10.39 4.08
C THR A 68 6.95 -9.06 4.38
N ILE A 69 7.11 -8.19 3.37
CA ILE A 69 7.80 -6.92 3.52
C ILE A 69 7.00 -5.93 4.37
N THR A 70 5.69 -5.86 4.14
CA THR A 70 4.79 -5.01 4.93
C THR A 70 4.75 -5.47 6.39
N HIS A 71 4.72 -6.78 6.65
CA HIS A 71 4.79 -7.32 8.00
C HIS A 71 6.11 -7.01 8.69
N ALA A 72 7.24 -7.15 7.99
CA ALA A 72 8.55 -6.81 8.53
C ALA A 72 8.66 -5.31 8.88
N GLY A 73 8.20 -4.43 7.98
CA GLY A 73 8.15 -2.99 8.23
C GLY A 73 7.23 -2.62 9.40
N ASN A 74 6.04 -3.22 9.47
CA ASN A 74 5.09 -3.04 10.57
C ASN A 74 5.68 -3.53 11.90
N PHE A 75 6.35 -4.69 11.93
CA PHE A 75 7.00 -5.21 13.12
C PHE A 75 8.10 -4.27 13.64
N ILE A 76 8.91 -3.71 12.74
CA ILE A 76 9.96 -2.74 13.09
C ILE A 76 9.35 -1.47 13.71
N ARG A 77 8.24 -1.00 13.15
CA ARG A 77 7.53 0.22 13.56
C ARG A 77 6.62 0.06 14.77
N ALA A 78 6.07 -1.13 15.02
CA ALA A 78 5.07 -1.38 16.05
C ALA A 78 5.64 -1.28 17.48
N LYS A 79 6.94 -1.52 17.65
CA LYS A 79 7.60 -1.45 18.95
C LYS A 79 8.62 -0.32 18.97
N GLY A 80 8.40 0.71 19.79
CA GLY A 80 9.29 1.87 19.90
C GLY A 80 10.74 1.51 20.22
N LEU A 81 10.98 0.44 21.00
CA LEU A 81 12.33 -0.07 21.25
C LEU A 81 12.99 -0.62 19.98
N ILE A 82 12.25 -1.39 19.18
CA ILE A 82 12.75 -1.95 17.92
C ILE A 82 13.04 -0.84 16.93
N GLN A 83 12.16 0.15 16.82
CA GLN A 83 12.39 1.31 15.96
C GLN A 83 13.65 2.09 16.38
N ARG A 84 13.84 2.36 17.68
CA ARG A 84 15.03 3.06 18.18
C ARG A 84 16.32 2.28 17.92
N GLN A 85 16.29 0.96 18.10
CA GLN A 85 17.42 0.08 17.78
C GLN A 85 17.73 0.08 16.28
N PHE A 86 16.70 0.03 15.43
CA PHE A 86 16.85 0.07 13.98
C PHE A 86 17.43 1.42 13.52
N LYS A 87 16.93 2.54 14.05
CA LYS A 87 17.51 3.88 13.81
C LYS A 87 18.97 3.98 14.24
N ALA A 88 19.31 3.48 15.43
CA ALA A 88 20.68 3.47 15.93
C ALA A 88 21.60 2.64 15.03
N PHE A 89 21.13 1.48 14.59
CA PHE A 89 21.86 0.61 13.66
C PHE A 89 22.10 1.30 12.30
N LEU A 90 21.08 1.94 11.72
CA LEU A 90 21.23 2.71 10.47
C LEU A 90 22.24 3.86 10.60
N SER A 91 22.27 4.53 11.75
CA SER A 91 23.22 5.62 12.01
C SER A 91 24.67 5.14 12.15
N GLN A 92 24.89 3.93 12.68
CA GLN A 92 26.22 3.31 12.80
C GLN A 92 26.77 2.89 11.44
N TRP A 93 25.89 2.53 10.50
CA TRP A 93 26.27 2.13 9.14
C TRP A 93 26.58 3.34 8.22
N GLN A 94 26.55 4.58 8.74
CA GLN A 94 26.79 5.84 8.00
C GLN A 94 25.97 5.98 6.71
N THR A 95 24.82 5.32 6.62
CA THR A 95 23.97 5.47 5.43
C THR A 95 23.35 6.87 5.45
N GLN A 96 23.41 7.61 4.34
CA GLN A 96 22.63 8.86 4.17
C GLN A 96 21.11 8.61 4.15
N ARG A 97 20.69 7.35 4.36
CA ARG A 97 19.35 6.83 4.18
C ARG A 97 18.69 6.75 5.58
N GLY A 98 17.82 7.71 5.92
CA GLY A 98 17.00 7.71 7.14
C GLY A 98 16.06 6.49 7.37
N ASP A 99 15.29 6.52 8.46
CA ASP A 99 14.41 5.41 8.94
C ASP A 99 13.30 4.97 7.95
N LEU A 100 12.65 3.83 8.21
CA LEU A 100 11.48 3.36 7.46
C LEU A 100 10.27 4.30 7.65
N PRO A 101 9.55 4.65 6.56
CA PRO A 101 8.33 5.45 6.63
C PRO A 101 7.22 4.73 7.42
N HIS A 102 6.29 5.49 8.00
CA HIS A 102 5.15 4.89 8.70
C HIS A 102 4.20 4.24 7.69
N HIS A 103 3.85 2.98 7.93
CA HIS A 103 2.79 2.30 7.21
C HIS A 103 1.47 2.48 7.96
N THR A 104 0.45 2.96 7.27
CA THR A 104 -0.95 2.75 7.62
C THR A 104 -1.54 1.82 6.57
N GLU A 105 -2.31 0.82 7.00
CA GLU A 105 -2.88 -0.29 6.21
C GLU A 105 -3.85 0.12 5.10
N VAL A 106 -3.95 1.42 4.79
CA VAL A 106 -5.05 1.98 4.00
C VAL A 106 -4.65 2.22 2.54
N ARG A 107 -3.36 2.13 2.14
CA ARG A 107 -2.94 2.47 0.77
C ARG A 107 -1.72 1.68 0.29
N TRP A 108 -1.84 1.01 -0.87
CA TRP A 108 -0.71 0.41 -1.60
C TRP A 108 0.52 1.33 -1.73
N LEU A 109 0.29 2.65 -1.88
CA LEU A 109 1.36 3.66 -1.89
C LEU A 109 2.26 3.66 -0.64
N SER A 110 1.76 3.28 0.54
CA SER A 110 2.60 3.15 1.73
C SER A 110 3.43 1.87 1.69
N GLN A 111 2.86 0.77 1.17
CA GLN A 111 3.56 -0.50 0.97
C GLN A 111 4.69 -0.38 -0.06
N GLY A 112 4.43 0.27 -1.20
CA GLY A 112 5.44 0.54 -2.22
C GLY A 112 6.64 1.35 -1.69
N LYS A 113 6.38 2.32 -0.81
CA LYS A 113 7.45 3.10 -0.13
C LYS A 113 8.27 2.26 0.85
N VAL A 114 7.61 1.37 1.60
CA VAL A 114 8.31 0.42 2.49
C VAL A 114 9.16 -0.54 1.66
N LEU A 115 8.63 -1.07 0.57
CA LEU A 115 9.35 -1.94 -0.37
C LEU A 115 10.57 -1.27 -0.99
N GLN A 116 10.39 -0.08 -1.54
CA GLN A 116 11.48 0.71 -2.09
C GLN A 116 12.58 0.92 -1.03
N ARG A 117 12.19 1.15 0.23
CA ARG A 117 13.15 1.33 1.32
C ARG A 117 13.86 0.05 1.72
N CYS A 118 13.15 -1.09 1.73
CA CYS A 118 13.76 -2.40 1.97
C CYS A 118 14.77 -2.78 0.87
N PHE A 119 14.44 -2.51 -0.40
CA PHE A 119 15.38 -2.70 -1.52
C PHE A 119 16.59 -1.77 -1.45
N GLN A 120 16.47 -0.61 -0.79
CA GLN A 120 17.58 0.29 -0.56
C GLN A 120 18.45 -0.10 0.64
N LEU A 121 18.01 -1.03 1.48
CA LEU A 121 18.70 -1.40 2.72
C LEU A 121 18.81 -2.94 2.93
N PRO A 122 19.12 -3.76 1.90
CA PRO A 122 19.07 -5.21 2.03
C PRO A 122 20.12 -5.77 3.00
N GLU A 123 21.33 -5.21 3.00
CA GLU A 123 22.42 -5.64 3.89
C GLU A 123 22.14 -5.26 5.35
N GLU A 124 21.63 -4.05 5.56
CA GLU A 124 21.32 -3.51 6.87
C GLU A 124 20.16 -4.27 7.53
N ILE A 125 19.13 -4.63 6.74
CA ILE A 125 18.01 -5.44 7.21
C ILE A 125 18.49 -6.86 7.56
N GLY A 126 19.32 -7.48 6.71
CA GLY A 126 19.88 -8.81 6.96
C GLY A 126 20.77 -8.86 8.21
N CYS A 127 21.62 -7.85 8.40
CA CYS A 127 22.47 -7.72 9.58
C CYS A 127 21.66 -7.45 10.85
N SER A 128 20.61 -6.63 10.79
CA SER A 128 19.72 -6.37 11.93
C SER A 128 18.98 -7.64 12.38
N TRP A 129 18.55 -8.47 11.43
CA TRP A 129 17.87 -9.73 11.71
C TRP A 129 18.81 -10.78 12.33
N THR A 130 20.02 -10.93 11.78
CA THR A 130 21.03 -11.86 12.30
C THR A 130 21.58 -11.43 13.67
N ALA A 131 21.70 -10.12 13.94
CA ALA A 131 22.04 -9.59 15.25
C ALA A 131 20.97 -9.93 16.32
N LYS A 132 19.68 -9.97 15.94
CA LYS A 132 18.58 -10.42 16.83
C LYS A 132 18.46 -11.94 16.95
N GLY A 133 18.85 -12.69 15.92
CA GLY A 133 18.86 -14.16 15.94
C GLY A 133 19.86 -14.76 16.93
N LYS A 134 20.82 -13.98 17.43
CA LYS A 134 21.79 -14.42 18.45
C LYS A 134 21.29 -14.31 19.90
N THR A 135 20.04 -13.92 20.14
CA THR A 135 19.46 -13.79 21.51
C THR A 135 18.22 -14.64 21.77
N HIS A 136 18.00 -15.72 21.01
CA HIS A 136 17.05 -16.76 21.43
C HIS A 136 17.75 -18.11 21.52
N SER A 137 18.18 -18.44 22.74
CA SER A 137 18.41 -19.81 23.16
C SER A 137 17.16 -20.65 22.86
N ALA A 138 17.37 -21.85 22.33
CA ALA A 138 16.35 -22.82 21.97
C ALA A 138 15.20 -22.93 22.99
N PRO A 139 13.95 -23.17 22.54
CA PRO A 139 12.86 -23.45 23.46
C PRO A 139 13.19 -24.73 24.25
N ARG A 140 13.21 -24.61 25.58
CA ARG A 140 13.30 -25.77 26.48
C ARG A 140 12.11 -26.70 26.22
N PRO A 141 12.32 -28.02 26.11
CA PRO A 141 11.21 -28.96 25.96
C PRO A 141 10.32 -28.85 27.20
N LYS A 142 9.03 -28.57 26.99
CA LYS A 142 8.04 -28.68 28.05
C LYS A 142 7.86 -30.16 28.35
N VAL A 143 8.33 -30.60 29.51
CA VAL A 143 7.93 -31.88 30.09
C VAL A 143 6.43 -31.78 30.37
N LEU A 144 5.64 -32.67 29.75
CA LEU A 144 4.25 -32.88 30.11
C LEU A 144 4.20 -33.49 31.52
N VAL A 145 3.56 -32.78 32.45
CA VAL A 145 2.84 -33.35 33.59
C VAL A 145 1.50 -32.65 33.65
#